data_AF-A0A920QXY0-F1
#
_entry.id   AF-A0A920QXY0-F1
#
_cell.length_a   1.000
_cell.length_b   1.000
_cell.length_c   1.000
_cell.angle_alpha   90.00
_cell.angle_beta   90.00
_cell.angle_gamma   90.00
#
_symmetry.space_group_name_H-M   'P 1'
#
loop_
_entity.id
_entity.type
_entity.pdbx_description
1 polymer ?
#
loop_
_entity_poly.entity_id
_entity_poly.type
_entity_poly.pdbx_seq_one_letter_code
_entity_poly.pdbx_strand_id
1 'polypeptide(L)' 'MVNDAAQFVFGKIEDVTDDDWDRVFGTNVRGAAYTVKHVLPSMKNIKGGRL' A
#
# COMPACT_ATOMS: atom_id res chain seq x y z
N MET A 1 9.61 -0.21 10.50
CA MET A 1 8.22 0.01 10.05
C MET A 1 7.77 -1.30 9.46
N VAL A 2 6.51 -1.67 9.63
CA VAL A 2 5.92 -2.81 8.93
C VAL A 2 4.63 -2.29 8.33
N ASN A 3 4.48 -2.39 7.01
CA ASN A 3 3.24 -2.08 6.32
C ASN A 3 2.55 -3.37 5.92
N ASP A 4 1.54 -3.77 6.70
CA ASP A 4 0.78 -5.01 6.52
C ASP A 4 -0.69 -4.75 6.14
N ALA A 5 -1.01 -3.50 5.74
CA ALA A 5 -2.35 -3.17 5.30
C ALA A 5 -2.64 -3.81 3.94
N ALA A 6 -3.62 -4.71 3.91
CA ALA A 6 -4.02 -5.42 2.72
C ALA A 6 -5.55 -5.47 2.59
N GLN A 7 -6.01 -5.42 1.34
CA GLN A 7 -7.40 -5.54 0.98
C GLN A 7 -7.54 -6.51 -0.19
N PHE A 8 -8.59 -7.33 -0.12
CA PHE A 8 -8.88 -8.35 -1.11
C PHE A 8 -10.30 -8.18 -1.60
N VAL A 9 -10.47 -8.32 -2.91
CA VAL A 9 -11.77 -8.49 -3.55
C VAL A 9 -11.79 -9.92 -4.09
N PHE A 10 -12.83 -10.67 -3.74
CA PHE A 10 -13.01 -12.05 -4.14
C PHE A 10 -14.22 -12.15 -5.06
N GLY A 11 -14.06 -12.81 -6.19
CA GLY A 11 -15.08 -12.92 -7.23
C GLY A 11 -14.45 -13.44 -8.51
N LYS A 12 -15.25 -13.57 -9.56
CA LYS A 12 -14.71 -13.87 -10.88
C LYS A 12 -14.18 -12.61 -11.51
N ILE A 13 -13.15 -12.75 -12.36
CA ILE A 13 -12.50 -11.61 -12.99
C ILE A 13 -13.43 -10.81 -13.89
N GLU A 14 -14.40 -11.46 -14.54
CA GLU A 14 -15.40 -10.81 -15.39
C GLU A 14 -16.40 -9.92 -14.63
N ASP A 15 -16.53 -10.12 -13.31
CA ASP A 15 -17.46 -9.38 -12.44
C ASP A 15 -16.77 -8.25 -11.66
N VAL A 16 -15.43 -8.13 -11.76
CA VAL A 16 -14.64 -7.12 -11.03
C VAL A 16 -14.89 -5.74 -11.63
N THR A 17 -15.22 -4.78 -10.78
CA THR A 17 -15.46 -3.39 -11.18
C THR A 17 -14.19 -2.53 -11.11
N ASP A 18 -14.20 -1.37 -11.75
CA ASP A 18 -13.13 -0.38 -11.61
C ASP A 18 -12.98 0.07 -10.15
N ASP A 19 -14.08 0.19 -9.40
CA ASP A 19 -14.08 0.55 -7.98
C ASP A 19 -13.37 -0.53 -7.13
N ASP A 20 -13.55 -1.81 -7.46
CA ASP A 20 -12.84 -2.91 -6.80
C ASP A 20 -11.33 -2.82 -7.03
N TRP A 21 -10.92 -2.52 -8.27
CA TRP A 21 -9.53 -2.27 -8.60
C TRP A 21 -8.98 -1.07 -7.83
N ASP A 22 -9.71 0.03 -7.83
CA ASP A 22 -9.31 1.26 -7.15
C ASP A 22 -9.13 1.05 -5.65
N ARG A 23 -10.00 0.23 -5.04
CA ARG A 23 -9.92 -0.15 -3.63
C ARG A 23 -8.69 -1.00 -3.34
N VAL A 24 -8.43 -2.04 -4.13
CA VAL A 24 -7.27 -2.94 -3.93
C VAL A 24 -5.95 -2.22 -4.21
N PHE A 25 -5.82 -1.51 -5.32
CA PHE A 25 -4.62 -0.74 -5.64
C PHE A 25 -4.44 0.48 -4.74
N GLY A 26 -5.55 1.09 -4.29
CA GLY A 26 -5.57 2.16 -3.29
C GLY A 26 -4.86 1.74 -2.01
N THR A 27 -5.25 0.60 -1.44
CA THR A 27 -4.68 0.10 -0.18
C THR A 27 -3.31 -0.54 -0.41
N ASN A 28 -3.21 -1.53 -1.29
CA ASN A 28 -2.07 -2.45 -1.32
C ASN A 28 -0.85 -1.87 -2.02
N VAL A 29 -1.06 -0.94 -2.97
CA VAL A 29 0.02 -0.37 -3.79
C VAL A 29 0.26 1.10 -3.45
N ARG A 30 -0.74 1.96 -3.68
CA ARG A 30 -0.63 3.40 -3.40
C ARG A 30 -0.43 3.65 -1.91
N GLY A 31 -1.21 2.99 -1.06
CA GLY A 31 -1.09 3.07 0.40
C GLY A 31 0.31 2.69 0.87
N ALA A 32 0.82 1.53 0.45
CA ALA A 32 2.17 1.09 0.76
C ALA A 32 3.25 2.10 0.33
N ALA A 33 3.18 2.58 -0.92
CA ALA A 33 4.11 3.57 -1.44
C ALA A 33 4.05 4.89 -0.65
N TYR A 34 2.86 5.34 -0.26
CA TYR A 34 2.70 6.52 0.56
C TYR A 34 3.25 6.33 1.97
N THR A 35 3.07 5.18 2.61
CA THR A 35 3.68 4.92 3.92
C THR A 35 5.21 5.07 3.84
N VAL A 36 5.84 4.49 2.81
CA VAL A 36 7.29 4.64 2.58
C VAL A 36 7.66 6.11 2.33
N LYS A 37 6.93 6.81 1.46
CA LYS A 37 7.18 8.23 1.14
C LYS A 37 7.28 9.10 2.40
N HIS A 38 6.43 8.87 3.39
CA HIS A 38 6.38 9.69 4.61
C HIS A 38 7.40 9.26 5.67
N VAL A 39 7.72 7.98 5.77
CA VAL A 39 8.67 7.47 6.78
C VAL A 39 10.13 7.62 6.33
N LEU A 40 10.40 7.52 5.03
CA LEU A 40 11.75 7.53 4.47
C LEU A 40 12.59 8.78 4.85
N PRO A 41 12.05 10.02 4.87
CA PRO A 41 12.81 11.19 5.32
C PRO A 41 13.35 11.04 6.75
N SER A 42 12.52 10.55 7.69
CA SER A 42 12.94 10.36 9.08
C SER A 42 14.05 9.31 9.21
N MET A 43 13.95 8.21 8.46
CA MET A 43 14.99 7.16 8.42
C MET A 43 16.31 7.67 7.84
N LYS A 44 16.24 8.51 6.80
CA LYS A 44 17.44 9.16 6.23
C LYS A 44 18.11 10.08 7.24
N ASN A 45 17.34 10.85 8.00
CA ASN A 45 17.87 11.78 9.00
C ASN A 45 18.66 11.06 10.11
N ILE A 46 18.17 9.91 10.56
CA ILE A 46 18.86 9.11 11.59
C ILE A 46 19.87 8.11 11.00
N LYS A 47 20.06 8.10 9.67
CA LYS A 47 20.92 7.15 8.93
C LYS A 47 20.64 5.68 9.27
N GLY A 48 19.38 5.36 9.53
CA GLY A 48 18.98 4.04 10.02
C GLY A 48 17.48 3.82 9.94
N GLY A 49 17.09 2.55 9.79
CA GLY A 49 15.70 2.14 9.67
C GLY A 49 15.55 0.88 8.84
N ARG A 50 14.44 0.16 9.05
CA ARG A 50 14.01 -0.97 8.23
C ARG A 50 12.52 -0.81 7.94
N LEU A 51 12.15 -1.06 6.69
CA LEU A 51 10.79 -1.07 6.18
C LEU A 51 10.32 -2.52 6.07
#